data_AF-A0A7X7BZT6-F1
#
_entry.id   AF-A0A7X7BZT6-F1
#
_cell.length_a   1.000
_cell.length_b   1.000
_cell.length_c   1.000
_cell.angle_alpha   90.00
_cell.angle_beta   90.00
_cell.angle_gamma   90.00
#
_symmetry.space_group_name_H-M   'P 1'
#
loop_
_entity.id
_entity.type
_entity.pdbx_description
1 polymer ?
#
loop_
_entity_poly.entity_id
_entity_poly.type
_entity_poly.pdbx_seq_one_letter_code
_entity_poly.pdbx_strand_id
1 'polypeptide(L)'
;MKLSIQIILTGLFLLSACQKQPIDDTITSELYSTITFATKADVFDSVKTIDEPFVFLAEKDFKAWTGIASLEDRFEACQIQQKSLNAMTTDALVKSILHYPLNYLIFAYNNPMDAVELVLTHSNLHKELLQRNNAANTLIEYFANMDIDLNMDDLSYDKTYQIVNYEDEIFLEYLIASGTIKDIDNPDVTKKLFTIVEDKIKERTKDKTTYSEYSIRPLYAIKNKHTPALLLSNTSYVYTYFGQALGVQAKQELSTSEINRITNIYAAEYPAATVIRPASNTYNCHSYAWFDQSTNNHYWLNSVAPNGELQLQRYWTDDYYCLTTETNAERVFYSSGDHSAIPINTTMYISKWGQAPLMEHAPNYCPYISTNTQYYQHRTSFPYNITLSIVGDNPIDINTIHTYSLPHYYHGMNITWTSEPLPGLSGNYQLTMNNDGSCSFSTDTPGAYYLNVEGYTNNDLIVSGCYILIVDGK
;
A
#
# COMPACT_ATOMS: atom_id res chain seq x y z
N MET A 1 -12.03 -29.84 -49.93
CA MET A 1 -11.75 -30.82 -48.86
C MET A 1 -10.56 -30.31 -48.07
N LYS A 2 -10.73 -30.05 -46.76
CA LYS A 2 -9.76 -29.96 -45.62
C LYS A 2 -8.26 -29.77 -45.99
N LEU A 3 -7.45 -28.89 -45.38
CA LEU A 3 -7.31 -28.54 -43.95
C LEU A 3 -6.30 -27.37 -43.78
N SER A 4 -6.51 -26.61 -42.70
CA SER A 4 -5.71 -25.68 -41.87
C SER A 4 -4.18 -25.49 -42.00
N ILE A 5 -3.71 -24.27 -41.68
CA ILE A 5 -2.71 -23.87 -40.62
C ILE A 5 -2.53 -22.32 -40.74
N GLN A 6 -3.19 -21.50 -39.91
CA GLN A 6 -2.70 -20.88 -38.65
C GLN A 6 -1.50 -19.92 -38.81
N ILE A 7 -1.80 -18.61 -38.93
CA ILE A 7 -0.87 -17.50 -38.66
C ILE A 7 -1.42 -16.73 -37.46
N ILE A 8 -0.58 -16.56 -36.45
CA ILE A 8 -0.83 -15.87 -35.19
C ILE A 8 -0.83 -14.36 -35.44
N LEU A 9 -1.93 -13.67 -35.10
CA LEU A 9 -1.97 -12.21 -34.95
C LEU A 9 -2.54 -11.89 -33.56
N THR A 10 -1.64 -11.58 -32.64
CA THR A 10 -1.93 -10.89 -31.37
C THR A 10 -1.88 -9.39 -31.62
N GLY A 11 -3.00 -8.69 -31.40
CA GLY A 11 -3.04 -7.23 -31.40
C GLY A 11 -4.44 -6.67 -31.68
N LEU A 12 -4.94 -5.88 -30.72
CA LEU A 12 -6.15 -5.05 -30.75
C LEU A 12 -7.51 -5.77 -30.64
N PHE A 13 -8.00 -5.90 -29.41
CA PHE A 13 -9.44 -5.77 -29.11
C PHE A 13 -9.63 -5.22 -27.69
N LEU A 14 -9.61 -3.90 -27.55
CA LEU A 14 -10.30 -3.17 -26.49
C LEU A 14 -11.11 -2.07 -27.18
N LEU A 15 -12.28 -2.47 -27.67
CA LEU A 15 -13.33 -1.57 -28.11
C LEU A 15 -14.66 -2.12 -27.58
N SER A 16 -15.21 -1.38 -26.62
CA SER A 16 -16.64 -1.27 -26.32
C SER A 16 -17.41 -2.59 -26.14
N ALA A 17 -17.38 -3.11 -24.91
CA ALA A 17 -18.33 -4.14 -24.47
C ALA A 17 -19.41 -3.50 -23.58
N CYS A 18 -20.31 -2.72 -24.18
CA CYS A 18 -21.66 -2.57 -23.66
C CYS A 18 -22.63 -2.30 -24.82
N GLN A 19 -23.08 -3.37 -25.47
CA GLN A 19 -24.44 -3.59 -26.00
C GLN A 19 -24.44 -4.69 -27.08
N LYS A 20 -25.01 -5.85 -26.75
CA LYS A 20 -25.99 -6.58 -27.58
C LYS A 20 -26.33 -7.91 -26.90
N GLN A 21 -27.50 -7.97 -26.26
CA GLN A 21 -28.25 -9.22 -26.23
C GLN A 21 -29.02 -9.37 -27.55
N PRO A 22 -29.23 -10.60 -28.05
CA PRO A 22 -29.98 -10.82 -29.29
C PRO A 22 -31.48 -10.63 -29.04
N ILE A 23 -32.11 -9.78 -29.84
CA ILE A 23 -33.58 -9.65 -29.90
C ILE A 23 -34.09 -10.60 -30.97
N ASP A 24 -35.11 -11.37 -30.60
CA ASP A 24 -35.89 -12.27 -31.44
C ASP A 24 -36.63 -11.50 -32.54
N ASP A 25 -36.43 -11.90 -33.79
CA ASP A 25 -37.03 -11.32 -34.99
C ASP A 25 -38.51 -11.71 -35.09
N THR A 26 -39.39 -11.00 -34.38
CA THR A 26 -40.80 -10.90 -34.79
C THR A 26 -41.44 -9.61 -34.29
N ILE A 27 -42.24 -8.99 -35.18
CA ILE A 27 -43.08 -7.80 -34.98
C ILE A 27 -42.43 -6.45 -35.38
N THR A 28 -42.05 -6.37 -36.65
CA THR A 28 -42.03 -5.10 -37.41
C THR A 28 -43.35 -4.94 -38.16
N SER A 29 -44.27 -4.05 -37.72
CA SER A 29 -45.22 -3.38 -38.64
C SER A 29 -46.11 -2.24 -38.08
N GLU A 30 -45.94 -1.71 -36.86
CA GLU A 30 -46.86 -0.67 -36.34
C GLU A 30 -46.22 0.64 -35.85
N LEU A 31 -45.02 1.00 -36.34
CA LEU A 31 -44.33 2.23 -35.92
C LEU A 31 -44.11 3.28 -37.02
N TYR A 32 -44.94 3.29 -38.07
CA TYR A 32 -44.92 4.32 -39.10
C TYR A 32 -46.31 4.86 -39.46
N SER A 33 -46.98 5.54 -38.53
CA SER A 33 -47.95 6.58 -38.88
C SER A 33 -48.39 7.40 -37.67
N THR A 34 -47.65 8.48 -37.37
CA THR A 34 -48.19 9.84 -37.16
C THR A 34 -47.02 10.78 -36.87
N ILE A 35 -46.38 11.26 -37.93
CA ILE A 35 -45.53 12.44 -37.88
C ILE A 35 -46.46 13.63 -38.10
N THR A 36 -46.72 14.38 -37.04
CA THR A 36 -47.29 15.73 -37.15
C THR A 36 -46.11 16.69 -37.22
N PHE A 37 -45.96 17.37 -38.35
CA PHE A 37 -44.95 18.41 -38.54
C PHE A 37 -45.27 19.61 -37.63
N ALA A 38 -44.46 19.82 -36.60
CA ALA A 38 -44.35 21.11 -35.93
C ALA A 38 -43.21 21.90 -36.58
N THR A 39 -43.53 23.13 -36.95
CA THR A 39 -42.70 24.07 -37.69
C THR A 39 -41.50 24.58 -36.88
N LYS A 40 -40.50 25.03 -37.63
CA LYS A 40 -39.23 25.65 -37.23
C LYS A 40 -39.39 26.86 -36.27
N ALA A 41 -39.64 26.60 -35.00
CA ALA A 41 -39.38 27.41 -33.80
C ALA A 41 -39.71 26.54 -32.59
N ASP A 42 -38.86 26.53 -31.56
CA ASP A 42 -38.97 25.74 -30.31
C ASP A 42 -38.62 24.25 -30.36
N VAL A 43 -37.31 23.94 -30.36
CA VAL A 43 -36.78 22.82 -29.54
C VAL A 43 -35.46 23.29 -28.94
N PHE A 44 -35.53 24.05 -27.84
CA PHE A 44 -34.49 23.96 -26.83
C PHE A 44 -34.54 22.50 -26.34
N ASP A 45 -33.51 21.71 -26.63
CA ASP A 45 -33.32 20.41 -26.00
C ASP A 45 -33.18 20.68 -24.51
N SER A 46 -34.28 20.61 -23.76
CA SER A 46 -34.25 20.72 -22.31
C SER A 46 -33.49 19.49 -21.82
N VAL A 47 -32.21 19.69 -21.52
CA VAL A 47 -31.40 18.67 -20.84
C VAL A 47 -32.18 18.29 -19.59
N LYS A 48 -32.78 17.10 -19.61
CA LYS A 48 -33.58 16.59 -18.50
C LYS A 48 -32.65 16.48 -17.30
N THR A 49 -32.94 17.24 -16.25
CA THR A 49 -32.22 17.14 -14.98
C THR A 49 -32.29 15.71 -14.45
N ILE A 50 -31.16 15.22 -13.95
CA ILE A 50 -31.02 13.90 -13.31
C ILE A 50 -30.91 14.15 -11.80
N ASP A 51 -31.97 13.79 -11.07
CA ASP A 51 -32.06 13.97 -9.61
C ASP A 51 -31.75 12.69 -8.83
N GLU A 52 -31.59 11.57 -9.54
CA GLU A 52 -31.27 10.27 -8.94
C GLU A 52 -29.76 10.00 -9.02
N PRO A 53 -29.20 9.32 -8.01
CA PRO A 53 -27.79 8.92 -8.02
C PRO A 53 -27.50 7.96 -9.18
N PHE A 54 -26.26 8.01 -9.64
CA PHE A 54 -25.74 7.03 -10.58
C PHE A 54 -25.59 5.68 -9.87
N VAL A 55 -25.98 4.60 -10.55
CA VAL A 55 -25.83 3.24 -10.04
C VAL A 55 -24.72 2.56 -10.83
N PHE A 56 -23.61 2.28 -10.16
CA PHE A 56 -22.45 1.64 -10.78
C PHE A 56 -22.71 0.18 -11.12
N LEU A 57 -21.98 -0.37 -12.09
CA LEU A 57 -22.07 -1.79 -12.44
C LEU A 57 -21.64 -2.70 -11.28
N ALA A 58 -20.63 -2.25 -10.52
CA ALA A 58 -20.14 -2.92 -9.32
C ALA A 58 -21.25 -3.18 -8.29
N GLU A 59 -22.22 -2.26 -8.14
CA GLU A 59 -23.37 -2.40 -7.24
C GLU A 59 -24.37 -3.48 -7.69
N LYS A 60 -24.32 -3.91 -8.96
CA LYS A 60 -25.29 -4.86 -9.54
C LYS A 60 -24.70 -6.24 -9.81
N ASP A 61 -23.39 -6.32 -10.05
CA ASP A 61 -22.70 -7.58 -10.31
C ASP A 61 -21.23 -7.48 -9.86
N PHE A 62 -20.95 -7.89 -8.61
CA PHE A 62 -19.58 -7.96 -8.10
C PHE A 62 -18.68 -8.90 -8.92
N LYS A 63 -19.23 -9.82 -9.73
CA LYS A 63 -18.41 -10.61 -10.67
C LYS A 63 -17.82 -9.73 -11.77
N ALA A 64 -18.36 -8.54 -12.02
CA ALA A 64 -17.74 -7.58 -12.94
C ALA A 64 -16.29 -7.27 -12.53
N TRP A 65 -15.99 -7.23 -11.22
CA TRP A 65 -14.62 -7.03 -10.74
C TRP A 65 -13.71 -8.23 -10.96
N THR A 66 -14.23 -9.46 -11.01
CA THR A 66 -13.40 -10.67 -11.24
C THR A 66 -12.66 -10.63 -12.59
N GLY A 67 -13.22 -9.93 -13.59
CA GLY A 67 -12.63 -9.80 -14.93
C GLY A 67 -11.80 -8.54 -15.13
N ILE A 68 -11.85 -7.57 -14.20
CA ILE A 68 -11.13 -6.30 -14.31
C ILE A 68 -9.89 -6.38 -13.41
N ALA A 69 -8.75 -6.64 -14.04
CA ALA A 69 -7.53 -6.87 -13.29
C ALA A 69 -6.90 -5.58 -12.77
N SER A 70 -6.63 -4.61 -13.66
CA SER A 70 -5.88 -3.41 -13.30
C SER A 70 -6.75 -2.36 -12.60
N LEU A 71 -6.16 -1.59 -11.69
CA LEU A 71 -6.82 -0.47 -11.02
C LEU A 71 -7.27 0.61 -12.03
N GLU A 72 -6.49 0.81 -13.09
CA GLU A 72 -6.78 1.74 -14.16
C GLU A 72 -8.07 1.37 -14.91
N ASP A 73 -8.23 0.08 -15.25
CA ASP A 73 -9.47 -0.40 -15.85
C ASP A 73 -10.65 -0.28 -14.88
N ARG A 74 -10.40 -0.37 -13.55
CA ARG A 74 -11.43 -0.12 -12.54
C ARG A 74 -11.92 1.33 -12.56
N PHE A 75 -11.00 2.28 -12.66
CA PHE A 75 -11.37 3.68 -12.82
C PHE A 75 -12.12 3.96 -14.12
N GLU A 76 -11.74 3.29 -15.22
CA GLU A 76 -12.42 3.43 -16.51
C GLU A 76 -13.86 2.89 -16.44
N ALA A 77 -14.08 1.76 -15.77
CA ALA A 77 -15.41 1.19 -15.56
C ALA A 77 -16.34 2.10 -14.74
N CYS A 78 -15.78 3.02 -13.96
CA CYS A 78 -16.52 3.99 -13.15
C CYS A 78 -16.76 5.34 -13.85
N GLN A 79 -16.35 5.53 -15.12
CA GLN A 79 -16.58 6.78 -15.83
C GLN A 79 -18.05 6.98 -16.21
N ILE A 80 -18.56 8.20 -15.98
CA ILE A 80 -19.92 8.59 -16.36
C ILE A 80 -19.88 9.46 -17.62
N GLN A 81 -20.81 9.29 -18.57
CA GLN A 81 -20.85 10.14 -19.75
C GLN A 81 -21.03 11.62 -19.36
N GLN A 82 -20.25 12.53 -19.98
CA GLN A 82 -20.26 13.95 -19.62
C GLN A 82 -21.65 14.59 -19.73
N LYS A 83 -22.48 14.18 -20.71
CA LYS A 83 -23.86 14.65 -20.83
C LYS A 83 -24.69 14.33 -19.58
N SER A 84 -24.50 13.15 -19.00
CA SER A 84 -25.18 12.73 -17.77
C SER A 84 -24.66 13.51 -16.57
N LEU A 85 -23.34 13.65 -16.41
CA LEU A 85 -22.74 14.44 -15.32
C LEU A 85 -23.26 15.89 -15.29
N ASN A 86 -23.28 16.54 -16.45
CA ASN A 86 -23.78 17.91 -16.57
C ASN A 86 -25.28 18.03 -16.21
N ALA A 87 -26.05 16.96 -16.42
CA ALA A 87 -27.47 16.91 -16.13
C ALA A 87 -27.77 16.57 -14.66
N MET A 88 -26.82 15.99 -13.93
CA MET A 88 -27.00 15.62 -12.52
C MET A 88 -27.10 16.84 -11.61
N THR A 89 -28.03 16.80 -10.65
CA THR A 89 -28.01 17.75 -9.54
C THR A 89 -26.84 17.49 -8.61
N THR A 90 -26.48 18.49 -7.82
CA THR A 90 -25.44 18.34 -6.79
C THR A 90 -25.82 17.27 -5.76
N ASP A 91 -27.10 17.12 -5.45
CA ASP A 91 -27.61 16.07 -4.56
C ASP A 91 -27.35 14.66 -5.14
N ALA A 92 -27.74 14.44 -6.39
CA ALA A 92 -27.47 13.20 -7.11
C ALA A 92 -25.97 12.89 -7.21
N LEU A 93 -25.14 13.91 -7.48
CA LEU A 93 -23.67 13.77 -7.53
C LEU A 93 -23.10 13.34 -6.19
N VAL A 94 -23.48 14.01 -5.09
CA VAL A 94 -23.00 13.67 -3.74
C VAL A 94 -23.40 12.24 -3.37
N LYS A 95 -24.66 11.86 -3.56
CA LYS A 95 -25.12 10.48 -3.32
C LYS A 95 -24.37 9.44 -4.14
N SER A 96 -24.00 9.76 -5.39
CA SER A 96 -23.20 8.88 -6.23
C SER A 96 -21.76 8.73 -5.72
N ILE A 97 -21.20 9.77 -5.11
CA ILE A 97 -19.86 9.75 -4.51
C ILE A 97 -19.84 8.95 -3.21
N LEU A 98 -20.91 9.03 -2.41
CA LEU A 98 -21.07 8.23 -1.19
C LEU A 98 -21.17 6.72 -1.47
N HIS A 99 -21.40 6.30 -2.70
CA HIS A 99 -21.37 4.90 -3.12
C HIS A 99 -20.35 4.65 -4.23
N TYR A 100 -19.32 5.49 -4.31
CA TYR A 100 -18.32 5.32 -5.33
C TYR A 100 -17.54 4.02 -5.09
N PRO A 101 -17.52 3.08 -6.06
CA PRO A 101 -17.03 1.72 -5.83
C PRO A 101 -15.55 1.61 -5.40
N LEU A 102 -14.77 2.68 -5.48
CA LEU A 102 -13.35 2.69 -5.15
C LEU A 102 -13.02 3.50 -3.88
N ASN A 103 -14.02 3.85 -3.06
CA ASN A 103 -13.79 4.53 -1.78
C ASN A 103 -12.92 3.69 -0.83
N TYR A 104 -12.99 2.35 -0.92
CA TYR A 104 -12.17 1.42 -0.14
C TYR A 104 -10.65 1.61 -0.32
N LEU A 105 -10.20 2.24 -1.43
CA LEU A 105 -8.78 2.54 -1.68
C LEU A 105 -8.15 3.36 -0.56
N ILE A 106 -8.96 4.09 0.22
CA ILE A 106 -8.50 4.88 1.36
C ILE A 106 -7.66 4.08 2.38
N PHE A 107 -7.82 2.76 2.43
CA PHE A 107 -7.06 1.87 3.33
C PHE A 107 -5.84 1.20 2.68
N ALA A 108 -5.68 1.27 1.35
CA ALA A 108 -4.57 0.62 0.65
C ALA A 108 -3.27 1.44 0.65
N TYR A 109 -3.34 2.75 0.87
CA TYR A 109 -2.19 3.64 0.69
C TYR A 109 -1.46 3.93 2.01
N ASN A 110 -0.17 4.21 1.90
CA ASN A 110 0.66 4.60 3.06
C ASN A 110 0.15 5.87 3.74
N ASN A 111 -0.33 6.80 2.91
CA ASN A 111 -1.03 8.00 3.29
C ASN A 111 -2.43 8.00 2.62
N PRO A 112 -3.53 8.03 3.40
CA PRO A 112 -4.89 8.06 2.84
C PRO A 112 -5.15 9.24 1.88
N MET A 113 -4.43 10.37 2.04
CA MET A 113 -4.56 11.49 1.10
C MET A 113 -4.09 11.15 -0.32
N ASP A 114 -3.14 10.23 -0.47
CA ASP A 114 -2.68 9.78 -1.79
C ASP A 114 -3.82 9.03 -2.52
N ALA A 115 -4.67 8.30 -1.78
CA ALA A 115 -5.85 7.66 -2.33
C ALA A 115 -6.92 8.68 -2.76
N VAL A 116 -7.13 9.75 -1.97
CA VAL A 116 -8.02 10.85 -2.35
C VAL A 116 -7.52 11.52 -3.63
N GLU A 117 -6.24 11.87 -3.70
CA GLU A 117 -5.64 12.47 -4.89
C GLU A 117 -5.79 11.57 -6.12
N LEU A 118 -5.57 10.27 -5.96
CA LEU A 118 -5.77 9.29 -7.03
C LEU A 118 -7.22 9.27 -7.53
N VAL A 119 -8.21 9.20 -6.62
CA VAL A 119 -9.63 9.22 -7.00
C VAL A 119 -10.01 10.53 -7.68
N LEU A 120 -9.56 11.69 -7.16
CA LEU A 120 -9.81 12.99 -7.78
C LEU A 120 -9.15 13.10 -9.18
N THR A 121 -8.00 12.47 -9.36
CA THR A 121 -7.26 12.46 -10.63
C THR A 121 -7.97 11.63 -11.70
N HIS A 122 -8.60 10.51 -11.33
CA HIS A 122 -9.17 9.56 -12.28
C HIS A 122 -10.70 9.60 -12.40
N SER A 123 -11.43 10.02 -11.38
CA SER A 123 -12.90 10.02 -11.39
C SER A 123 -13.49 11.31 -11.97
N ASN A 124 -14.17 11.22 -13.12
CA ASN A 124 -14.85 12.38 -13.70
C ASN A 124 -16.06 12.86 -12.88
N LEU A 125 -16.68 11.95 -12.10
CA LEU A 125 -17.73 12.26 -11.14
C LEU A 125 -17.22 13.23 -10.05
N HIS A 126 -16.06 12.93 -9.46
CA HIS A 126 -15.48 13.79 -8.43
C HIS A 126 -15.04 15.13 -9.01
N LYS A 127 -14.42 15.14 -10.20
CA LYS A 127 -14.04 16.39 -10.89
C LYS A 127 -15.22 17.31 -11.15
N GLU A 128 -16.39 16.77 -11.48
CA GLU A 128 -17.62 17.53 -11.66
C GLU A 128 -18.07 18.15 -10.31
N LEU A 129 -18.07 17.37 -9.21
CA LEU A 129 -18.40 17.88 -7.88
C LEU A 129 -17.53 19.07 -7.47
N LEU A 130 -16.21 19.01 -7.75
CA LEU A 130 -15.27 20.10 -7.42
C LEU A 130 -15.65 21.44 -8.08
N GLN A 131 -16.42 21.42 -9.16
CA GLN A 131 -16.85 22.62 -9.89
C GLN A 131 -18.20 23.18 -9.40
N ARG A 132 -18.95 22.45 -8.58
CA ARG A 132 -20.31 22.84 -8.13
C ARG A 132 -20.26 23.86 -7.00
N ASN A 133 -20.88 25.03 -7.21
CA ASN A 133 -20.93 26.13 -6.24
C ASN A 133 -21.63 25.77 -4.91
N ASN A 134 -22.53 24.78 -4.90
CA ASN A 134 -23.25 24.35 -3.70
C ASN A 134 -22.71 23.03 -3.12
N ALA A 135 -21.59 22.49 -3.63
CA ALA A 135 -21.03 21.22 -3.18
C ALA A 135 -20.78 21.18 -1.68
N ALA A 136 -20.11 22.19 -1.12
CA ALA A 136 -19.75 22.21 0.30
C ALA A 136 -20.97 22.12 1.22
N ASN A 137 -22.02 22.91 0.97
CA ASN A 137 -23.23 22.88 1.80
C ASN A 137 -23.94 21.52 1.70
N THR A 138 -24.11 21.00 0.48
CA THR A 138 -24.75 19.69 0.27
C THR A 138 -23.96 18.56 0.94
N LEU A 139 -22.63 18.52 0.79
CA LEU A 139 -21.78 17.51 1.44
C LEU A 139 -21.89 17.58 2.96
N ILE A 140 -21.85 18.78 3.54
CA ILE A 140 -21.91 18.95 5.00
C ILE A 140 -23.29 18.58 5.55
N GLU A 141 -24.36 18.80 4.79
CA GLU A 141 -25.70 18.33 5.16
C GLU A 141 -25.77 16.81 5.26
N TYR A 142 -25.20 16.08 4.29
CA TYR A 142 -25.09 14.63 4.39
C TYR A 142 -24.17 14.21 5.55
N PHE A 143 -23.00 14.84 5.66
CA PHE A 143 -22.02 14.51 6.71
C PHE A 143 -22.56 14.72 8.12
N ALA A 144 -23.44 15.71 8.32
CA ALA A 144 -24.07 15.98 9.60
C ALA A 144 -25.09 14.91 10.04
N ASN A 145 -25.69 14.21 9.08
CA ASN A 145 -26.83 13.32 9.32
C ASN A 145 -26.51 11.84 9.04
N MET A 146 -25.27 11.53 8.63
CA MET A 146 -24.82 10.16 8.42
C MET A 146 -24.18 9.57 9.66
N ASP A 147 -24.42 8.29 9.88
CA ASP A 147 -23.79 7.43 10.87
C ASP A 147 -23.14 6.22 10.16
N ILE A 148 -22.08 5.69 10.77
CA ILE A 148 -21.37 4.52 10.25
C ILE A 148 -22.05 3.24 10.75
N ASP A 149 -22.27 2.29 9.84
CA ASP A 149 -22.49 0.88 10.19
C ASP A 149 -21.36 0.00 9.62
N LEU A 150 -20.50 -0.50 10.51
CA LEU A 150 -19.40 -1.40 10.12
C LEU A 150 -19.88 -2.82 9.76
N ASN A 151 -21.16 -3.16 9.96
CA ASN A 151 -21.72 -4.47 9.63
C ASN A 151 -22.65 -4.41 8.41
N MET A 152 -22.79 -3.24 7.79
CA MET A 152 -23.55 -3.06 6.57
C MET A 152 -22.97 -3.93 5.45
N ASP A 153 -23.84 -4.63 4.71
CA ASP A 153 -23.44 -5.42 3.54
C ASP A 153 -23.00 -4.46 2.44
N ASP A 154 -21.89 -4.76 1.75
CA ASP A 154 -21.32 -3.92 0.69
C ASP A 154 -22.31 -3.68 -0.47
N LEU A 155 -23.29 -4.58 -0.63
CA LEU A 155 -24.37 -4.47 -1.62
C LEU A 155 -25.63 -3.78 -1.09
N SER A 156 -25.65 -3.43 0.19
CA SER A 156 -26.78 -2.75 0.83
C SER A 156 -26.47 -1.26 0.97
N TYR A 157 -27.45 -0.43 0.63
CA TYR A 157 -27.39 0.99 0.95
C TYR A 157 -28.70 1.43 1.59
N ASP A 158 -28.58 2.32 2.58
CA ASP A 158 -29.72 3.01 3.11
C ASP A 158 -30.17 4.05 2.09
N LYS A 159 -31.41 3.93 1.63
CA LYS A 159 -31.99 4.86 0.65
C LYS A 159 -32.05 6.30 1.16
N THR A 160 -31.93 6.51 2.48
CA THR A 160 -31.89 7.83 3.08
C THR A 160 -30.48 8.42 3.16
N TYR A 161 -29.44 7.64 2.89
CA TYR A 161 -28.03 8.04 2.99
C TYR A 161 -27.64 8.53 4.39
N GLN A 162 -28.39 8.09 5.41
CA GLN A 162 -28.12 8.39 6.83
C GLN A 162 -27.31 7.28 7.48
N ILE A 163 -27.27 6.08 6.88
CA ILE A 163 -26.37 5.01 7.30
C ILE A 163 -25.48 4.67 6.11
N VAL A 164 -24.17 4.78 6.32
CA VAL A 164 -23.16 4.55 5.28
C VAL A 164 -22.13 3.52 5.73
N ASN A 165 -21.45 2.92 4.76
CA ASN A 165 -20.33 2.05 5.04
C ASN A 165 -19.15 2.84 5.64
N TYR A 166 -18.32 2.14 6.40
CA TYR A 166 -17.13 2.73 7.04
C TYR A 166 -16.18 3.42 6.06
N GLU A 167 -15.86 2.78 4.94
CA GLU A 167 -14.99 3.31 3.89
C GLU A 167 -15.55 4.57 3.23
N ASP A 168 -16.87 4.65 3.06
CA ASP A 168 -17.54 5.78 2.39
C ASP A 168 -17.44 7.04 3.26
N GLU A 169 -17.73 6.93 4.56
CA GLU A 169 -17.58 8.05 5.49
C GLU A 169 -16.10 8.42 5.69
N ILE A 170 -15.20 7.46 5.85
CA ILE A 170 -13.77 7.75 6.00
C ILE A 170 -13.20 8.43 4.75
N PHE A 171 -13.58 7.96 3.54
CA PHE A 171 -13.19 8.62 2.29
C PHE A 171 -13.74 10.05 2.22
N LEU A 172 -15.03 10.24 2.53
CA LEU A 172 -15.66 11.57 2.57
C LEU A 172 -14.92 12.53 3.52
N GLU A 173 -14.53 12.06 4.71
CA GLU A 173 -13.82 12.89 5.68
C GLU A 173 -12.44 13.32 5.17
N TYR A 174 -11.69 12.42 4.53
CA TYR A 174 -10.42 12.78 3.89
C TYR A 174 -10.63 13.68 2.66
N LEU A 175 -11.70 13.50 1.88
CA LEU A 175 -12.08 14.39 0.78
C LEU A 175 -12.38 15.80 1.30
N ILE A 176 -13.12 15.95 2.39
CA ILE A 176 -13.37 17.24 3.03
C ILE A 176 -12.05 17.82 3.56
N ALA A 177 -11.24 17.02 4.25
CA ALA A 177 -9.95 17.44 4.80
C ALA A 177 -8.93 17.86 3.73
N SER A 178 -9.08 17.39 2.48
CA SER A 178 -8.21 17.80 1.37
C SER A 178 -8.33 19.30 1.03
N GLY A 179 -9.42 19.96 1.43
CA GLY A 179 -9.69 21.36 1.13
C GLY A 179 -10.00 21.64 -0.35
N THR A 180 -10.14 20.61 -1.19
CA THR A 180 -10.36 20.77 -2.64
C THR A 180 -11.79 21.15 -2.99
N ILE A 181 -12.75 20.91 -2.09
CA ILE A 181 -14.16 21.25 -2.29
C ILE A 181 -14.34 22.78 -2.30
N LYS A 182 -14.93 23.31 -3.37
CA LYS A 182 -15.22 24.73 -3.48
C LYS A 182 -16.07 25.24 -2.32
N ASP A 183 -15.70 26.38 -1.76
CA ASP A 183 -16.36 27.08 -0.64
C ASP A 183 -16.36 26.30 0.69
N ILE A 184 -15.60 25.20 0.83
CA ILE A 184 -15.48 24.46 2.10
C ILE A 184 -14.86 25.29 3.23
N ASP A 185 -13.96 26.21 2.86
CA ASP A 185 -13.29 27.15 3.76
C ASP A 185 -14.10 28.42 4.05
N ASN A 186 -15.32 28.54 3.50
CA ASN A 186 -16.20 29.66 3.82
C ASN A 186 -16.48 29.70 5.34
N PRO A 187 -16.41 30.88 6.00
CA PRO A 187 -16.54 30.97 7.45
C PRO A 187 -17.81 30.34 8.04
N ASP A 188 -18.97 30.50 7.38
CA ASP A 188 -20.24 29.94 7.85
C ASP A 188 -20.29 28.42 7.68
N VAL A 189 -19.72 27.94 6.57
CA VAL A 189 -19.58 26.52 6.25
C VAL A 189 -18.62 25.83 7.22
N THR A 190 -17.42 26.39 7.39
CA THR A 190 -16.38 25.90 8.31
C THR A 190 -16.89 25.86 9.75
N LYS A 191 -17.64 26.88 10.20
CA LYS A 191 -18.22 26.89 11.56
C LYS A 191 -19.16 25.71 11.79
N LYS A 192 -20.07 25.44 10.84
CA LYS A 192 -20.99 24.29 10.91
C LYS A 192 -20.21 22.97 10.88
N LEU A 193 -19.26 22.83 9.95
CA LEU A 193 -18.42 21.65 9.81
C LEU A 193 -17.67 21.32 11.10
N PHE A 194 -17.09 22.32 11.78
CA PHE A 194 -16.37 22.09 13.02
C PHE A 194 -17.26 21.60 14.16
N THR A 195 -18.52 22.05 14.24
CA THR A 195 -19.48 21.50 15.21
C THR A 195 -19.76 20.03 14.94
N ILE A 196 -20.03 19.67 13.67
CA ILE A 196 -20.28 18.28 13.26
C ILE A 196 -19.07 17.39 13.60
N VAL A 197 -17.87 17.83 13.23
CA VAL A 197 -16.61 17.12 13.49
C VAL A 197 -16.40 16.90 14.98
N GLU A 198 -16.67 17.89 15.83
CA GLU A 198 -16.53 17.75 17.28
C GLU A 198 -17.46 16.68 17.86
N ASP A 199 -18.68 16.57 17.35
CA ASP A 199 -19.64 15.59 17.83
C ASP A 199 -19.25 14.17 17.38
N LYS A 200 -18.82 13.99 16.13
CA LYS A 200 -18.28 12.71 15.63
C LYS A 200 -17.01 12.28 16.36
N ILE A 201 -16.08 13.21 16.67
CA ILE A 201 -14.89 12.90 17.48
C ILE A 201 -15.30 12.39 18.88
N LYS A 202 -16.26 13.05 19.54
CA LYS A 202 -16.74 12.63 20.88
C LYS A 202 -17.36 11.24 20.83
N GLU A 203 -18.15 10.95 19.80
CA GLU A 203 -18.79 9.65 19.59
C GLU A 203 -17.74 8.55 19.41
N ARG A 204 -16.85 8.68 18.43
CA ARG A 204 -15.82 7.65 18.14
C ARG A 204 -14.84 7.46 19.29
N THR A 205 -14.46 8.53 19.99
CA THR A 205 -13.57 8.43 21.16
C THR A 205 -14.22 7.71 22.35
N LYS A 206 -15.56 7.73 22.44
CA LYS A 206 -16.30 7.05 23.51
C LYS A 206 -16.39 5.54 23.29
N ASP A 207 -16.47 5.10 22.04
CA ASP A 207 -16.52 3.67 21.67
C ASP A 207 -15.19 3.16 21.10
N LYS A 208 -14.24 2.92 22.00
CA LYS A 208 -12.92 2.35 21.66
C LYS A 208 -12.96 0.88 21.25
N THR A 209 -14.10 0.21 21.38
CA THR A 209 -14.26 -1.19 20.94
C THR A 209 -14.49 -1.23 19.44
N THR A 210 -15.24 -0.26 18.93
CA THR A 210 -15.61 -0.14 17.52
C THR A 210 -14.65 0.73 16.73
N TYR A 211 -14.08 1.76 17.36
CA TYR A 211 -13.25 2.76 16.70
C TYR A 211 -11.85 2.82 17.31
N SER A 212 -10.82 2.75 16.46
CA SER A 212 -9.47 3.11 16.85
C SER A 212 -9.20 4.58 16.59
N GLU A 213 -8.01 5.04 17.01
CA GLU A 213 -7.49 6.37 16.67
C GLU A 213 -7.51 6.62 15.15
N TYR A 214 -7.39 5.57 14.33
CA TYR A 214 -7.38 5.70 12.89
C TYR A 214 -8.64 6.39 12.34
N SER A 215 -9.84 5.95 12.78
CA SER A 215 -11.11 6.59 12.40
C SER A 215 -11.23 8.05 12.83
N ILE A 216 -10.41 8.53 13.77
CA ILE A 216 -10.48 9.90 14.30
C ILE A 216 -9.51 10.82 13.55
N ARG A 217 -8.47 10.28 12.90
CA ARG A 217 -7.44 11.05 12.18
C ARG A 217 -8.00 12.01 11.11
N PRO A 218 -8.88 11.60 10.19
CA PRO A 218 -9.39 12.52 9.17
C PRO A 218 -10.20 13.67 9.79
N LEU A 219 -10.98 13.41 10.85
CA LEU A 219 -11.71 14.44 11.60
C LEU A 219 -10.76 15.51 12.19
N TYR A 220 -9.61 15.11 12.73
CA TYR A 220 -8.59 16.07 13.17
C TYR A 220 -7.95 16.83 12.01
N ALA A 221 -7.73 16.18 10.86
CA ALA A 221 -7.20 16.84 9.67
C ALA A 221 -8.13 17.97 9.19
N ILE A 222 -9.45 17.77 9.25
CA ILE A 222 -10.44 18.82 8.94
C ILE A 222 -10.27 20.05 9.85
N LYS A 223 -10.11 19.86 11.17
CA LYS A 223 -10.00 20.99 12.12
C LYS A 223 -8.69 21.78 11.96
N ASN A 224 -7.59 21.09 11.68
CA ASN A 224 -6.25 21.68 11.75
C ASN A 224 -5.76 22.26 10.42
N LYS A 225 -6.53 22.15 9.32
CA LYS A 225 -6.27 22.68 7.96
C LYS A 225 -4.88 22.38 7.38
N HIS A 226 -4.17 21.42 7.95
CA HIS A 226 -2.88 20.93 7.50
C HIS A 226 -2.80 19.43 7.79
N THR A 227 -2.02 18.76 6.94
CA THR A 227 -1.61 17.35 6.96
C THR A 227 -1.67 16.82 8.39
N PRO A 228 -2.37 15.71 8.68
CA PRO A 228 -2.49 15.16 10.03
C PRO A 228 -1.10 15.16 10.65
N ALA A 229 -0.85 16.17 11.49
CA ALA A 229 0.47 16.40 12.03
C ALA A 229 0.75 15.15 12.82
N LEU A 230 1.71 14.38 12.29
CA LEU A 230 2.19 13.11 12.81
C LEU A 230 1.99 13.10 14.32
N LEU A 231 1.01 12.33 14.79
CA LEU A 231 1.16 11.70 16.09
C LEU A 231 2.56 11.14 16.05
N LEU A 232 3.45 11.73 16.87
CA LEU A 232 4.88 11.47 16.91
C LEU A 232 5.08 9.96 16.83
N SER A 233 5.26 9.44 15.62
CA SER A 233 5.65 8.07 15.45
C SER A 233 7.07 8.09 15.93
N ASN A 234 7.36 7.40 17.03
CA ASN A 234 8.74 7.18 17.42
C ASN A 234 9.43 6.55 16.23
N THR A 235 10.25 7.34 15.52
CA THR A 235 11.04 6.84 14.41
C THR A 235 12.01 5.86 15.01
N SER A 236 11.79 4.59 14.71
CA SER A 236 12.75 3.53 14.99
C SER A 236 13.52 3.23 13.70
N TYR A 237 14.54 2.39 13.81
CA TYR A 237 15.31 1.97 12.66
C TYR A 237 15.28 0.45 12.55
N VAL A 238 15.08 -0.03 11.34
CA VAL A 238 15.45 -1.40 10.94
C VAL A 238 16.70 -1.33 10.07
N TYR A 239 17.37 -2.45 9.89
CA TYR A 239 18.63 -2.50 9.15
C TYR A 239 18.54 -3.55 8.05
N THR A 240 19.14 -3.24 6.90
CA THR A 240 19.36 -4.20 5.83
C THR A 240 20.39 -5.25 6.24
N TYR A 241 20.65 -6.21 5.36
CA TYR A 241 21.63 -7.26 5.59
C TYR A 241 23.02 -6.69 5.85
N PHE A 242 23.43 -5.61 5.16
CA PHE A 242 24.73 -4.96 5.37
C PHE A 242 24.67 -3.72 6.25
N GLY A 243 23.63 -3.60 7.08
CA GLY A 243 23.58 -2.61 8.16
C GLY A 243 23.18 -1.20 7.72
N GLN A 244 22.62 -1.03 6.53
CA GLN A 244 22.04 0.26 6.14
C GLN A 244 20.74 0.47 6.92
N ALA A 245 20.62 1.59 7.63
CA ALA A 245 19.45 1.89 8.44
C ALA A 245 18.25 2.29 7.56
N LEU A 246 17.02 1.98 7.94
CA LEU A 246 15.79 2.51 7.35
C LEU A 246 14.85 3.02 8.46
N GLY A 247 14.25 4.18 8.23
CA GLY A 247 13.30 4.77 9.17
C GLY A 247 11.95 4.05 9.10
N VAL A 248 11.48 3.57 10.25
CA VAL A 248 10.19 2.89 10.40
C VAL A 248 9.35 3.54 11.50
N GLN A 249 8.04 3.31 11.41
CA GLN A 249 7.07 3.82 12.39
C GLN A 249 6.40 2.64 13.12
N ALA A 250 6.32 2.73 14.45
CA ALA A 250 5.45 1.88 15.23
C ALA A 250 4.05 2.52 15.27
N LYS A 251 3.08 1.94 14.55
CA LYS A 251 1.69 2.41 14.52
C LYS A 251 0.84 1.61 15.49
N GLN A 252 -0.15 2.26 16.10
CA GLN A 252 -1.18 1.56 16.88
C GLN A 252 -2.06 0.73 15.96
N GLU A 253 -2.55 -0.40 16.48
CA GLU A 253 -3.44 -1.26 15.73
C GLU A 253 -4.86 -0.67 15.64
N LEU A 254 -5.59 -1.11 14.61
CA LEU A 254 -7.03 -0.88 14.44
C LEU A 254 -7.84 -1.61 15.53
N SER A 255 -9.09 -1.20 15.71
CA SER A 255 -10.03 -1.96 16.52
C SER A 255 -10.42 -3.26 15.83
N THR A 256 -10.92 -4.25 16.59
CA THR A 256 -11.38 -5.52 16.01
C THR A 256 -12.48 -5.31 14.95
N SER A 257 -13.40 -4.36 15.18
CA SER A 257 -14.47 -4.05 14.24
C SER A 257 -13.93 -3.49 12.92
N GLU A 258 -12.97 -2.56 12.99
CA GLU A 258 -12.31 -2.00 11.80
C GLU A 258 -11.49 -3.07 11.06
N ILE A 259 -10.74 -3.92 11.77
CA ILE A 259 -10.00 -5.04 11.16
C ILE A 259 -10.95 -5.94 10.37
N ASN A 260 -12.07 -6.33 10.96
CA ASN A 260 -13.04 -7.20 10.31
C ASN A 260 -13.67 -6.51 9.09
N ARG A 261 -14.12 -5.26 9.23
CA ARG A 261 -14.74 -4.49 8.13
C ARG A 261 -13.78 -4.33 6.96
N ILE A 262 -12.57 -3.83 7.20
CA ILE A 262 -11.56 -3.63 6.15
C ILE A 262 -11.17 -4.97 5.52
N THR A 263 -11.06 -6.05 6.31
CA THR A 263 -10.76 -7.38 5.75
C THR A 263 -11.84 -7.86 4.79
N ASN A 264 -13.10 -7.70 5.18
CA ASN A 264 -14.24 -8.20 4.41
C ASN A 264 -14.43 -7.43 3.10
N ILE A 265 -14.32 -6.10 3.12
CA ILE A 265 -14.45 -5.28 1.89
C ILE A 265 -13.40 -5.71 0.87
N TYR A 266 -12.14 -5.88 1.27
CA TYR A 266 -11.10 -6.27 0.33
C TYR A 266 -11.25 -7.71 -0.17
N ALA A 267 -11.81 -8.61 0.64
CA ALA A 267 -12.17 -9.95 0.18
C ALA A 267 -13.33 -9.90 -0.85
N ALA A 268 -14.29 -9.00 -0.67
CA ALA A 268 -15.39 -8.78 -1.59
C ALA A 268 -14.95 -8.11 -2.90
N GLU A 269 -14.10 -7.07 -2.82
CA GLU A 269 -13.61 -6.27 -3.96
C GLU A 269 -12.55 -6.99 -4.81
N TYR A 270 -11.86 -7.96 -4.22
CA TYR A 270 -10.85 -8.78 -4.89
C TYR A 270 -11.16 -10.28 -4.77
N PRO A 271 -12.26 -10.77 -5.36
CA PRO A 271 -12.71 -12.16 -5.22
C PRO A 271 -11.80 -13.22 -5.85
N ALA A 272 -10.88 -12.82 -6.76
CA ALA A 272 -9.84 -13.68 -7.31
C ALA A 272 -8.53 -13.66 -6.50
N ALA A 273 -8.46 -12.87 -5.44
CA ALA A 273 -7.37 -12.86 -4.47
C ALA A 273 -7.77 -13.62 -3.20
N THR A 274 -6.78 -14.08 -2.46
CA THR A 274 -7.00 -14.81 -1.21
C THR A 274 -6.45 -14.03 -0.03
N VAL A 275 -7.27 -13.82 1.01
CA VAL A 275 -6.82 -13.24 2.28
C VAL A 275 -5.92 -14.25 2.99
N ILE A 276 -4.66 -13.88 3.20
CA ILE A 276 -3.65 -14.67 3.94
C ILE A 276 -3.62 -14.26 5.41
N ARG A 277 -3.74 -12.96 5.70
CA ARG A 277 -3.91 -12.42 7.06
C ARG A 277 -4.88 -11.24 7.05
N PRO A 278 -5.63 -11.00 8.14
CA PRO A 278 -6.52 -9.85 8.27
C PRO A 278 -5.82 -8.51 8.07
N ALA A 279 -6.63 -7.46 7.88
CA ALA A 279 -6.20 -6.08 7.92
C ALA A 279 -5.42 -5.77 9.21
N SER A 280 -4.45 -4.85 9.09
CA SER A 280 -3.61 -4.40 10.20
C SER A 280 -2.96 -3.07 9.85
N ASN A 281 -2.94 -2.14 10.78
CA ASN A 281 -2.26 -0.85 10.65
C ASN A 281 -0.80 -0.89 11.16
N THR A 282 -0.31 -2.03 11.64
CA THR A 282 1.02 -2.08 12.30
C THR A 282 2.17 -2.30 11.31
N TYR A 283 1.90 -2.84 10.11
CA TYR A 283 2.90 -3.05 9.05
C TYR A 283 2.26 -2.91 7.66
N ASN A 284 3.09 -2.67 6.65
CA ASN A 284 2.67 -2.47 5.25
C ASN A 284 3.41 -3.40 4.27
N CYS A 285 3.15 -3.22 2.96
CA CYS A 285 3.77 -3.97 1.87
C CYS A 285 5.29 -4.00 1.93
N HIS A 286 5.92 -2.85 2.13
CA HIS A 286 7.37 -2.76 2.11
C HIS A 286 8.00 -3.45 3.31
N SER A 287 7.45 -3.25 4.50
CA SER A 287 7.93 -3.94 5.70
C SER A 287 7.77 -5.46 5.58
N TYR A 288 6.62 -5.92 5.07
CA TYR A 288 6.39 -7.34 4.83
C TYR A 288 7.35 -7.90 3.77
N ALA A 289 7.53 -7.22 2.63
CA ALA A 289 8.36 -7.73 1.55
C ALA A 289 9.85 -7.71 1.92
N TRP A 290 10.35 -6.61 2.47
CA TRP A 290 11.78 -6.38 2.58
C TRP A 290 12.36 -6.65 3.96
N PHE A 291 11.54 -6.66 5.01
CA PHE A 291 12.01 -6.75 6.39
C PHE A 291 11.53 -8.01 7.11
N ASP A 292 10.25 -8.07 7.52
CA ASP A 292 9.76 -9.14 8.41
C ASP A 292 8.40 -9.68 7.95
N GLN A 293 8.35 -10.99 7.68
CA GLN A 293 7.12 -11.70 7.30
C GLN A 293 6.40 -12.34 8.50
N SER A 294 6.94 -12.21 9.72
CA SER A 294 6.36 -12.78 10.93
C SER A 294 5.02 -12.15 11.29
N THR A 295 4.26 -12.79 12.17
CA THR A 295 3.02 -12.22 12.73
C THR A 295 3.28 -11.16 13.80
N ASN A 296 4.54 -10.96 14.20
CA ASN A 296 4.95 -9.96 15.19
C ASN A 296 5.55 -8.72 14.54
N ASN A 297 5.45 -8.58 13.21
CA ASN A 297 5.90 -7.38 12.52
C ASN A 297 5.00 -6.20 12.90
N HIS A 298 5.59 -5.21 13.58
CA HIS A 298 4.92 -3.99 14.02
C HIS A 298 5.59 -2.72 13.47
N TYR A 299 6.30 -2.86 12.35
CA TYR A 299 7.00 -1.76 11.71
C TYR A 299 6.34 -1.39 10.39
N TRP A 300 5.95 -0.13 10.30
CA TRP A 300 5.53 0.49 9.06
C TRP A 300 6.75 1.11 8.35
N LEU A 301 7.06 0.66 7.14
CA LEU A 301 8.21 1.10 6.36
C LEU A 301 7.74 1.88 5.13
N ASN A 302 7.86 3.20 5.11
CA ASN A 302 7.55 3.98 3.90
C ASN A 302 8.62 3.76 2.83
N SER A 303 8.28 3.88 1.55
CA SER A 303 9.30 3.74 0.50
C SER A 303 10.30 4.89 0.49
N VAL A 304 9.80 6.10 0.77
CA VAL A 304 10.55 7.36 0.79
C VAL A 304 10.72 7.85 2.22
N ALA A 305 11.94 8.24 2.57
CA ALA A 305 12.27 8.86 3.85
C ALA A 305 11.83 10.34 3.89
N PRO A 306 11.72 10.97 5.08
CA PRO A 306 11.28 12.37 5.20
C PRO A 306 12.14 13.39 4.43
N ASN A 307 13.37 13.04 4.07
CA ASN A 307 14.28 13.87 3.26
C ASN A 307 14.03 13.73 1.74
N GLY A 308 13.05 12.92 1.31
CA GLY A 308 12.73 12.65 -0.09
C GLY A 308 13.56 11.53 -0.74
N GLU A 309 14.44 10.86 0.00
CA GLU A 309 15.23 9.74 -0.51
C GLU A 309 14.40 8.46 -0.57
N LEU A 310 14.49 7.70 -1.68
CA LEU A 310 13.94 6.35 -1.77
C LEU A 310 14.73 5.41 -0.84
N GLN A 311 14.31 5.26 0.42
CA GLN A 311 15.04 4.46 1.39
C GLN A 311 15.02 2.95 1.08
N LEU A 312 14.03 2.44 0.34
CA LEU A 312 14.04 1.04 -0.09
C LEU A 312 15.25 0.69 -0.96
N GLN A 313 15.84 1.68 -1.64
CA GLN A 313 17.04 1.46 -2.44
C GLN A 313 18.19 0.87 -1.64
N ARG A 314 18.21 1.07 -0.32
CA ARG A 314 19.20 0.51 0.59
C ARG A 314 19.20 -1.02 0.62
N TYR A 315 18.12 -1.69 0.19
CA TYR A 315 18.11 -3.15 0.06
C TYR A 315 18.85 -3.67 -1.18
N TRP A 316 19.09 -2.83 -2.19
CA TRP A 316 19.70 -3.27 -3.46
C TRP A 316 20.88 -2.42 -3.96
N THR A 317 21.08 -1.23 -3.41
CA THR A 317 22.25 -0.38 -3.64
C THR A 317 23.31 -0.73 -2.60
N ASP A 318 24.41 -1.32 -3.06
CA ASP A 318 25.51 -1.79 -2.21
C ASP A 318 25.07 -2.73 -1.06
N ASP A 319 24.01 -3.49 -1.30
CA ASP A 319 23.41 -4.42 -0.33
C ASP A 319 23.08 -5.79 -0.97
N TYR A 320 22.28 -6.61 -0.28
CA TYR A 320 22.04 -8.01 -0.57
C TYR A 320 21.30 -8.27 -1.90
N TYR A 321 20.36 -7.42 -2.29
CA TYR A 321 19.58 -7.62 -3.51
C TYR A 321 20.20 -6.94 -4.74
N CYS A 322 19.85 -7.42 -5.92
CA CYS A 322 20.15 -6.79 -7.20
C CYS A 322 18.98 -6.96 -8.18
N LEU A 323 18.93 -6.10 -9.20
CA LEU A 323 17.93 -6.18 -10.27
C LEU A 323 18.02 -7.51 -11.01
N THR A 324 16.86 -8.06 -11.38
CA THR A 324 16.74 -9.30 -12.14
C THR A 324 15.53 -9.28 -13.07
N THR A 325 15.24 -10.42 -13.69
CA THR A 325 14.03 -10.65 -14.48
C THR A 325 12.91 -11.22 -13.61
N GLU A 326 11.65 -11.01 -13.99
CA GLU A 326 10.47 -11.55 -13.31
C GLU A 326 10.57 -13.05 -12.96
N THR A 327 11.11 -13.87 -13.87
CA THR A 327 11.26 -15.31 -13.66
C THR A 327 12.15 -15.69 -12.47
N ASN A 328 13.11 -14.84 -12.12
CA ASN A 328 14.05 -15.08 -11.04
C ASN A 328 13.78 -14.18 -9.82
N ALA A 329 12.68 -13.42 -9.85
CA ALA A 329 12.40 -12.45 -8.81
C ALA A 329 12.13 -13.15 -7.46
N GLU A 330 12.68 -12.59 -6.41
CA GLU A 330 12.41 -12.94 -5.01
C GLU A 330 11.73 -11.79 -4.27
N ARG A 331 11.87 -10.56 -4.79
CA ARG A 331 11.20 -9.36 -4.32
C ARG A 331 10.77 -8.52 -5.51
N VAL A 332 9.64 -7.85 -5.36
CA VAL A 332 9.04 -6.98 -6.38
C VAL A 332 8.77 -5.61 -5.79
N PHE A 333 9.05 -4.56 -6.57
CA PHE A 333 8.68 -3.18 -6.24
C PHE A 333 7.98 -2.53 -7.43
N TYR A 334 6.74 -2.11 -7.22
CA TYR A 334 5.93 -1.36 -8.17
C TYR A 334 6.20 0.13 -7.99
N SER A 335 7.18 0.68 -8.72
CA SER A 335 7.64 2.05 -8.46
C SER A 335 6.56 3.11 -8.72
N SER A 336 5.61 2.83 -9.63
CA SER A 336 4.48 3.74 -9.89
C SER A 336 3.34 3.63 -8.88
N GLY A 337 3.28 2.54 -8.11
CA GLY A 337 2.19 2.25 -7.18
C GLY A 337 2.57 2.35 -5.70
N ASP A 338 3.82 2.70 -5.38
CA ASP A 338 4.37 2.65 -4.02
C ASP A 338 4.08 1.32 -3.31
N HIS A 339 4.35 0.21 -3.99
CA HIS A 339 3.95 -1.12 -3.53
C HIS A 339 5.08 -2.13 -3.64
N SER A 340 5.14 -3.08 -2.70
CA SER A 340 6.11 -4.19 -2.72
C SER A 340 5.42 -5.53 -2.52
N ALA A 341 5.97 -6.57 -3.14
CA ALA A 341 5.44 -7.93 -3.04
C ALA A 341 6.55 -8.98 -2.98
N ILE A 342 6.19 -10.18 -2.51
CA ILE A 342 7.01 -11.39 -2.60
C ILE A 342 6.36 -12.30 -3.66
N PRO A 343 7.04 -12.63 -4.75
CA PRO A 343 6.52 -13.53 -5.77
C PRO A 343 6.53 -14.98 -5.26
N ILE A 344 5.42 -15.70 -5.47
CA ILE A 344 5.37 -17.17 -5.37
C ILE A 344 5.85 -17.77 -6.69
N ASN A 345 5.40 -17.17 -7.80
CA ASN A 345 5.83 -17.44 -9.17
C ASN A 345 5.45 -16.22 -10.03
N THR A 346 5.68 -16.28 -11.34
CA THR A 346 5.41 -15.15 -12.27
C THR A 346 3.93 -14.80 -12.43
N THR A 347 3.01 -15.58 -11.86
CA THR A 347 1.56 -15.37 -11.96
C THR A 347 0.89 -15.08 -10.62
N MET A 348 1.58 -15.26 -9.49
CA MET A 348 1.03 -15.14 -8.13
C MET A 348 2.02 -14.53 -7.17
N TYR A 349 1.61 -13.45 -6.51
CA TYR A 349 2.39 -12.72 -5.50
C TYR A 349 1.65 -12.69 -4.16
N ILE A 350 2.42 -12.53 -3.08
CA ILE A 350 1.92 -12.20 -1.74
C ILE A 350 2.32 -10.78 -1.42
N SER A 351 1.36 -9.94 -1.03
CA SER A 351 1.65 -8.58 -0.56
C SER A 351 0.62 -8.06 0.42
N LYS A 352 1.06 -7.18 1.32
CA LYS A 352 0.19 -6.46 2.25
C LYS A 352 -0.35 -5.22 1.55
N TRP A 353 -1.63 -4.91 1.67
CA TRP A 353 -2.19 -3.75 0.98
C TRP A 353 -2.40 -2.57 1.92
N GLY A 354 -1.36 -1.77 2.16
CA GLY A 354 -1.43 -0.65 3.11
C GLY A 354 -1.88 -1.13 4.49
N GLN A 355 -3.01 -0.63 4.98
CA GLN A 355 -3.66 -1.08 6.21
C GLN A 355 -4.61 -2.25 5.98
N ALA A 356 -5.07 -2.45 4.76
CA ALA A 356 -5.89 -3.58 4.33
C ALA A 356 -5.13 -4.93 4.41
N PRO A 357 -5.78 -6.08 4.14
CA PRO A 357 -5.21 -7.40 4.40
C PRO A 357 -3.88 -7.73 3.71
N LEU A 358 -3.24 -8.80 4.20
CA LEU A 358 -2.20 -9.52 3.47
C LEU A 358 -2.87 -10.46 2.47
N MET A 359 -2.54 -10.32 1.19
CA MET A 359 -3.26 -10.97 0.09
C MET A 359 -2.31 -11.78 -0.78
N GLU A 360 -2.78 -12.94 -1.23
CA GLU A 360 -2.24 -13.65 -2.39
C GLU A 360 -3.05 -13.26 -3.62
N HIS A 361 -2.39 -12.76 -4.66
CA HIS A 361 -3.07 -12.16 -5.82
C HIS A 361 -2.20 -12.17 -7.09
N ALA A 362 -2.83 -11.95 -8.25
CA ALA A 362 -2.12 -11.80 -9.53
C ALA A 362 -1.36 -10.48 -9.58
N PRO A 363 -0.24 -10.38 -10.32
CA PRO A 363 0.64 -9.21 -10.29
C PRO A 363 -0.06 -7.87 -10.51
N ASN A 364 -1.11 -7.82 -11.32
CA ASN A 364 -1.90 -6.62 -11.61
C ASN A 364 -3.28 -6.60 -10.92
N TYR A 365 -3.66 -7.65 -10.18
CA TYR A 365 -4.95 -7.76 -9.48
C TYR A 365 -4.82 -7.25 -8.03
N CYS A 366 -4.55 -5.95 -7.89
CA CYS A 366 -4.29 -5.30 -6.61
C CYS A 366 -4.71 -3.82 -6.64
N PRO A 367 -4.81 -3.13 -5.48
CA PRO A 367 -5.25 -1.72 -5.40
C PRO A 367 -4.17 -0.70 -5.80
N TYR A 368 -3.20 -1.10 -6.62
CA TYR A 368 -2.05 -0.28 -7.00
C TYR A 368 -1.81 -0.29 -8.50
N ILE A 369 -1.29 0.81 -9.01
CA ILE A 369 -0.78 0.93 -10.38
C ILE A 369 0.41 -0.03 -10.53
N SER A 370 0.31 -0.97 -11.47
CA SER A 370 1.31 -2.04 -11.63
C SER A 370 2.38 -1.75 -12.69
N THR A 371 2.38 -0.55 -13.30
CA THR A 371 3.39 -0.16 -14.29
C THR A 371 4.76 0.10 -13.64
N ASN A 372 5.84 0.00 -14.42
CA ASN A 372 7.23 0.19 -13.94
C ASN A 372 7.61 -0.77 -12.79
N THR A 373 7.14 -2.01 -12.88
CA THR A 373 7.50 -3.06 -11.92
C THR A 373 8.98 -3.41 -12.04
N GLN A 374 9.67 -3.43 -10.90
CA GLN A 374 11.07 -3.80 -10.75
C GLN A 374 11.18 -5.11 -9.97
N TYR A 375 12.12 -5.94 -10.39
CA TYR A 375 12.30 -7.30 -9.88
C TYR A 375 13.69 -7.43 -9.28
N TYR A 376 13.76 -8.09 -8.13
CA TYR A 376 15.00 -8.22 -7.36
C TYR A 376 15.22 -9.66 -6.90
N GLN A 377 16.46 -10.10 -6.92
CA GLN A 377 16.95 -11.36 -6.34
C GLN A 377 18.15 -11.09 -5.46
N HIS A 378 18.50 -12.01 -4.57
CA HIS A 378 19.78 -11.93 -3.88
C HIS A 378 20.98 -11.98 -4.86
N ARG A 379 22.07 -11.32 -4.49
CA ARG A 379 23.31 -11.34 -5.27
C ARG A 379 23.99 -12.70 -5.15
N THR A 380 24.34 -13.28 -6.30
CA THR A 380 25.20 -14.47 -6.38
C THR A 380 26.69 -14.12 -6.52
N SER A 381 26.99 -12.85 -6.79
CA SER A 381 28.35 -12.31 -6.84
C SER A 381 28.36 -10.85 -6.44
N PHE A 382 29.30 -10.46 -5.58
CA PHE A 382 29.47 -9.06 -5.18
C PHE A 382 30.54 -8.38 -6.04
N PRO A 383 30.26 -7.20 -6.61
CA PRO A 383 31.21 -6.49 -7.47
C PRO A 383 32.45 -5.99 -6.71
N TYR A 384 32.40 -5.98 -5.38
CA TYR A 384 33.50 -5.63 -4.49
C TYR A 384 33.56 -6.65 -3.35
N ASN A 385 34.76 -6.93 -2.84
CA ASN A 385 34.91 -7.67 -1.59
C ASN A 385 34.30 -6.81 -0.48
N ILE A 386 33.11 -7.18 -0.01
CA ILE A 386 32.51 -6.55 1.17
C ILE A 386 33.29 -7.11 2.36
N THR A 387 34.34 -6.38 2.74
CA THR A 387 35.16 -6.74 3.89
C THR A 387 34.44 -6.30 5.15
N LEU A 388 34.09 -7.26 6.01
CA LEU A 388 33.60 -6.95 7.35
C LEU A 388 34.72 -6.27 8.16
N SER A 389 34.45 -5.07 8.64
CA SER A 389 35.37 -4.38 9.57
C SER A 389 35.25 -5.03 10.95
N ILE A 390 36.36 -5.51 11.49
CA ILE A 390 36.44 -6.05 12.86
C ILE A 390 36.95 -4.94 13.79
N VAL A 391 36.28 -4.75 14.93
CA VAL A 391 36.64 -3.78 15.97
C VAL A 391 36.98 -4.52 17.26
N GLY A 392 38.12 -4.19 17.85
CA GLY A 392 38.57 -4.71 19.15
C GLY A 392 39.98 -4.21 19.47
N ASP A 393 40.48 -4.59 20.65
CA ASP A 393 41.80 -4.19 21.12
C ASP A 393 42.91 -4.82 20.27
N ASN A 394 43.96 -4.05 19.99
CA ASN A 394 45.16 -4.50 19.30
C ASN A 394 46.30 -3.48 19.53
N PRO A 395 47.47 -3.88 20.07
CA PRO A 395 47.82 -5.22 20.51
C PRO A 395 47.08 -5.64 21.79
N ILE A 396 47.16 -6.93 22.12
CA ILE A 396 46.65 -7.51 23.38
C ILE A 396 47.74 -8.24 24.15
N ASP A 397 47.55 -8.43 25.46
CA ASP A 397 48.46 -9.20 26.31
C ASP A 397 48.11 -10.71 26.30
N ILE A 398 49.05 -11.56 26.67
CA ILE A 398 48.77 -13.00 26.90
C ILE A 398 47.88 -13.21 28.13
N ASN A 399 47.08 -14.27 28.10
CA ASN A 399 46.17 -14.69 29.18
C ASN A 399 45.08 -13.66 29.56
N THR A 400 44.83 -12.66 28.72
CA THR A 400 43.69 -11.74 28.84
C THR A 400 42.62 -12.10 27.80
N ILE A 401 41.36 -11.82 28.14
CA ILE A 401 40.21 -12.03 27.25
C ILE A 401 39.85 -10.67 26.63
N HIS A 402 39.81 -10.61 25.31
CA HIS A 402 39.41 -9.43 24.56
C HIS A 402 38.21 -9.76 23.65
N THR A 403 37.30 -8.80 23.52
CA THR A 403 36.09 -8.95 22.70
C THR A 403 36.27 -8.24 21.37
N TYR A 404 35.93 -8.94 20.29
CA TYR A 404 35.92 -8.41 18.92
C TYR A 404 34.51 -8.46 18.37
N SER A 405 34.11 -7.38 17.72
CA SER A 405 32.75 -7.19 17.22
C SER A 405 32.77 -6.57 15.84
N LEU A 406 31.61 -6.59 15.19
CA LEU A 406 31.37 -5.83 13.97
C LEU A 406 30.76 -4.47 14.34
N PRO A 407 31.12 -3.38 13.63
CA PRO A 407 30.63 -2.02 13.95
C PRO A 407 29.13 -1.85 13.69
N HIS A 408 28.54 -2.76 12.91
CA HIS A 408 27.13 -2.76 12.56
C HIS A 408 26.53 -4.14 12.81
N TYR A 409 25.24 -4.16 13.14
CA TYR A 409 24.48 -5.38 13.22
C TYR A 409 24.05 -5.80 11.81
N TYR A 410 24.46 -7.00 11.40
CA TYR A 410 24.14 -7.58 10.10
C TYR A 410 22.86 -8.41 10.22
N HIS A 411 21.72 -7.76 9.97
CA HIS A 411 20.41 -8.36 10.20
C HIS A 411 20.16 -9.55 9.26
N GLY A 412 19.66 -10.67 9.79
CA GLY A 412 19.34 -11.86 9.00
C GLY A 412 20.55 -12.67 8.51
N MET A 413 21.76 -12.35 8.97
CA MET A 413 22.98 -13.08 8.65
C MET A 413 23.43 -13.94 9.83
N ASN A 414 23.89 -15.15 9.55
CA ASN A 414 24.59 -15.99 10.50
C ASN A 414 26.08 -15.64 10.49
N ILE A 415 26.59 -15.14 11.62
CA ILE A 415 27.99 -14.74 11.76
C ILE A 415 28.80 -15.85 12.43
N THR A 416 29.92 -16.21 11.81
CA THR A 416 30.90 -17.16 12.36
C THR A 416 32.26 -16.52 12.46
N TRP A 417 32.97 -16.80 13.56
CA TRP A 417 34.33 -16.35 13.76
C TRP A 417 35.28 -17.53 13.80
N THR A 418 36.43 -17.36 13.17
CA THR A 418 37.54 -18.32 13.24
C THR A 418 38.83 -17.57 13.52
N SER A 419 39.81 -18.27 14.08
CA SER A 419 41.14 -17.70 14.27
C SER A 419 42.21 -18.74 13.97
N GLU A 420 43.37 -18.30 13.54
CA GLU A 420 44.54 -19.15 13.34
C GLU A 420 45.83 -18.33 13.50
N PRO A 421 46.95 -18.93 13.94
CA PRO A 421 48.23 -18.25 13.91
C PRO A 421 48.62 -17.84 12.47
N LEU A 422 49.33 -16.73 12.32
CA LEU A 422 49.87 -16.34 11.01
C LEU A 422 50.80 -17.44 10.45
N PRO A 423 50.93 -17.57 9.11
CA PRO A 423 51.74 -18.62 8.49
C PRO A 423 53.17 -18.67 9.05
N GLY A 424 53.57 -19.86 9.53
CA GLY A 424 54.89 -20.08 10.14
C GLY A 424 54.96 -19.82 11.65
N LEU A 425 53.87 -19.38 12.27
CA LEU A 425 53.72 -19.28 13.72
C LEU A 425 52.90 -20.46 14.26
N SER A 426 53.03 -20.71 15.57
CA SER A 426 52.25 -21.71 16.30
C SER A 426 51.84 -21.11 17.64
N GLY A 427 50.62 -21.37 18.08
CA GLY A 427 50.15 -20.93 19.39
C GLY A 427 48.76 -21.47 19.69
N ASN A 428 48.47 -21.65 20.97
CA ASN A 428 47.16 -22.05 21.42
C ASN A 428 46.30 -20.81 21.63
N TYR A 429 45.05 -20.84 21.20
CA TYR A 429 44.10 -19.78 21.46
C TYR A 429 42.76 -20.38 21.90
N GLN A 430 41.92 -19.55 22.49
CA GLN A 430 40.52 -19.84 22.77
C GLN A 430 39.69 -18.76 22.10
N LEU A 431 38.70 -19.18 21.32
CA LEU A 431 37.75 -18.32 20.66
C LEU A 431 36.34 -18.77 21.05
N THR A 432 35.56 -17.86 21.62
CA THR A 432 34.19 -18.13 22.06
C THR A 432 33.23 -17.16 21.41
N MET A 433 32.17 -17.68 20.78
CA MET A 433 31.08 -16.85 20.25
C MET A 433 30.20 -16.32 21.37
N ASN A 434 29.91 -15.03 21.33
CA ASN A 434 29.00 -14.36 22.26
C ASN A 434 27.58 -14.30 21.66
N ASN A 435 26.56 -14.15 22.50
CA ASN A 435 25.15 -14.14 22.07
C ASN A 435 24.77 -12.95 21.18
N ASP A 436 25.56 -11.89 21.18
CA ASP A 436 25.35 -10.68 20.39
C ASP A 436 26.04 -10.72 19.01
N GLY A 437 26.65 -11.85 18.64
CA GLY A 437 27.38 -12.04 17.39
C GLY A 437 28.84 -11.58 17.41
N SER A 438 29.31 -11.02 18.54
CA SER A 438 30.74 -10.78 18.79
C SER A 438 31.47 -12.08 19.17
N CYS A 439 32.80 -12.05 19.21
CA CYS A 439 33.61 -13.15 19.72
C CYS A 439 34.57 -12.69 20.81
N SER A 440 34.85 -13.57 21.77
CA SER A 440 35.86 -13.40 22.81
C SER A 440 37.10 -14.22 22.43
N PHE A 441 38.27 -13.58 22.38
CA PHE A 441 39.55 -14.21 22.05
C PHE A 441 40.52 -14.12 23.23
N SER A 442 41.31 -15.18 23.45
CA SER A 442 42.46 -15.19 24.37
C SER A 442 43.50 -16.20 23.91
N THR A 443 44.76 -16.01 24.31
CA THR A 443 45.87 -16.92 24.01
C THR A 443 46.92 -16.89 25.11
N ASP A 444 47.64 -18.00 25.31
CA ASP A 444 48.81 -18.09 26.19
C ASP A 444 50.14 -17.87 25.45
N THR A 445 50.09 -17.70 24.12
CA THR A 445 51.26 -17.72 23.25
C THR A 445 51.41 -16.37 22.53
N PRO A 446 52.51 -15.62 22.76
CA PRO A 446 52.80 -14.39 22.03
C PRO A 446 52.94 -14.64 20.54
N GLY A 447 52.52 -13.69 19.70
CA GLY A 447 52.60 -13.84 18.26
C GLY A 447 51.60 -12.98 17.50
N ALA A 448 51.27 -13.41 16.29
CA ALA A 448 50.25 -12.78 15.47
C ALA A 448 49.24 -13.84 14.99
N TYR A 449 47.96 -13.47 15.02
CA TYR A 449 46.85 -14.36 14.64
C TYR A 449 45.97 -13.67 13.60
N TYR A 450 45.47 -14.45 12.65
CA TYR A 450 44.31 -14.07 11.87
C TYR A 450 43.08 -14.26 12.74
N LEU A 451 42.25 -13.22 12.78
CA LEU A 451 40.89 -13.30 13.28
C LEU A 451 39.97 -13.04 12.08
N ASN A 452 39.29 -14.09 11.64
CA ASN A 452 38.41 -14.07 10.50
C ASN A 452 36.96 -14.06 10.97
N VAL A 453 36.12 -13.39 10.21
CA VAL A 453 34.67 -13.36 10.39
C VAL A 453 34.01 -13.62 9.05
N GLU A 454 33.00 -14.47 9.03
CA GLU A 454 32.24 -14.82 7.84
C GLU A 454 30.75 -14.64 8.13
N GLY A 455 30.03 -14.10 7.15
CA GLY A 455 28.59 -13.88 7.24
C GLY A 455 27.85 -14.67 6.17
N TYR A 456 26.90 -15.49 6.60
CA TYR A 456 26.14 -16.40 5.75
C TYR A 456 24.65 -16.07 5.72
N THR A 457 24.03 -16.24 4.56
CA THR A 457 22.58 -16.25 4.37
C THR A 457 22.21 -17.49 3.57
N ASN A 458 21.22 -18.27 4.03
CA ASN A 458 20.83 -19.54 3.39
C ASN A 458 21.97 -20.54 3.13
N ASN A 459 23.00 -20.52 3.98
CA ASN A 459 24.26 -21.27 3.87
C ASN A 459 25.25 -20.80 2.78
N ASP A 460 24.94 -19.74 2.05
CA ASP A 460 25.88 -19.12 1.12
C ASP A 460 26.75 -18.10 1.85
N LEU A 461 28.07 -18.13 1.61
CA LEU A 461 29.00 -17.13 2.12
C LEU A 461 28.77 -15.81 1.37
N ILE A 462 28.33 -14.79 2.09
CA ILE A 462 27.95 -13.50 1.50
C ILE A 462 29.05 -12.47 1.69
N VAL A 463 29.65 -12.42 2.88
CA VAL A 463 30.66 -11.44 3.29
C VAL A 463 31.71 -12.10 4.18
N SER A 464 32.93 -11.55 4.16
CA SER A 464 34.02 -12.02 5.03
C SER A 464 34.91 -10.87 5.45
N GLY A 465 35.48 -10.92 6.65
CA GLY A 465 36.49 -9.99 7.14
C GLY A 465 37.68 -10.73 7.72
N CYS A 466 38.84 -10.09 7.70
CA CYS A 466 40.07 -10.60 8.29
C CYS A 466 40.76 -9.46 9.05
N TYR A 467 41.19 -9.75 10.27
CA TYR A 467 41.89 -8.84 11.16
C TYR A 467 43.18 -9.50 11.64
N ILE A 468 44.30 -8.76 11.59
CA ILE A 468 45.57 -9.24 12.12
C ILE A 468 45.70 -8.77 13.55
N LEU A 469 45.65 -9.72 14.48
CA LEU A 469 45.80 -9.49 15.90
C LEU A 469 47.27 -9.66 16.31
N ILE A 470 47.83 -8.69 17.02
CA ILE A 470 49.17 -8.77 17.61
C ILE A 470 49.03 -9.06 19.11
N VAL A 471 49.76 -10.07 19.58
CA VAL A 471 49.76 -10.53 20.97
C VAL A 471 51.15 -10.34 21.57
N ASP A 472 51.23 -9.44 22.54
CA ASP A 472 52.45 -9.10 23.26
C ASP A 472 52.67 -10.08 24.43
N GLY A 473 53.92 -10.52 24.58
CA GLY A 473 54.33 -11.53 25.57
C GLY A 473 54.99 -10.98 26.83
N LYS A 474 54.62 -9.76 27.26
CA LYS A 474 55.29 -9.12 28.40
C LYS A 474 55.00 -9.81 29.73
#